data_AF-A0AA88W3E3-F1
#
_entry.id   AF-A0AA88W3E3-F1
#
_cell.length_a   1.000
_cell.length_b   1.000
_cell.length_c   1.000
_cell.angle_alpha   90.00
_cell.angle_beta   90.00
_cell.angle_gamma   90.00
#
_symmetry.space_group_name_H-M   'P 1'
#
loop_
_entity.id
_entity.type
_entity.pdbx_description
1 polymer ?
#
loop_
_entity_poly.entity_id
_entity_poly.type
_entity_poly.pdbx_seq_one_letter_code
_entity_poly.pdbx_strand_id
1 'polypeptide(L)'
;MAGSLTNSGLNYHFAPRRYRFLVPRFRMDLDIKSCSRVSSRICRIRNPTSVFANRVNVREFRYFKSVELDRFVTSDDENEMSEGFFEAIEELERMAREPSDVLEEMNDRLTARELQLVLVYFSQEGRDSWCALEVFEWLRKENRVDKETMELMVSIMCGWVKKLIDRGNEVGEVVDLLVDMDCVGLKPSFSMIEKVISLYWEMGERDGAVLFVKEVLRRGIAYSDDDGQGKKGGPTGYLAWKMMDIQERTCNSSFANPTTTTSQVVMSGGIFVLRLTAVVLVLLPEVSPNEFEEEGNYRDAVKLVVRFRESGLKPEVYSYLIAMTAVVKELNEFAKALRKLKGFTKAGSIIELDLENVGLIEEYQSDLLADGVRMSNWVIEEGGSSLYGVVYERLLAMYICAGRGLQAERQLWEMKLMGKEADQNLYDIVLAICASQKEVVAIARLLTRMEVTSLLSKKKTLSWLLRGYIKGGHFCDAAETVEKMLNMGLCPDFLDRAAVLQGLRKRIQQSGNVETYLNLCKNLSNASLIGPCLVYLYIKKYKLWVVKMV
;
A
#
# COMPACT_ATOMS: atom_id res chain seq x y z
N MET A 1 13.10 63.11 -9.26
CA MET A 1 14.06 63.95 -10.03
C MET A 1 14.95 62.96 -10.79
N ALA A 2 14.66 62.58 -12.03
CA ALA A 2 14.69 63.34 -13.28
C ALA A 2 16.13 63.65 -13.77
N GLY A 3 16.45 63.13 -14.97
CA GLY A 3 17.54 63.56 -15.87
C GLY A 3 18.86 62.79 -15.72
N SER A 4 19.60 62.41 -16.76
CA SER A 4 19.48 62.69 -18.20
C SER A 4 20.49 61.86 -18.99
N LEU A 5 20.12 61.57 -20.24
CA LEU A 5 20.91 61.01 -21.34
C LEU A 5 22.26 61.72 -21.56
N THR A 6 23.27 60.99 -22.04
CA THR A 6 23.99 61.36 -23.28
C THR A 6 24.52 60.13 -23.99
N ASN A 7 24.31 60.16 -25.30
CA ASN A 7 24.67 59.18 -26.30
C ASN A 7 25.88 59.73 -27.05
N SER A 8 26.92 58.93 -27.26
CA SER A 8 27.93 59.21 -28.29
C SER A 8 28.54 57.89 -28.74
N GLY A 9 28.16 57.47 -29.94
CA GLY A 9 28.76 56.35 -30.63
C GLY A 9 30.07 56.72 -31.29
N LEU A 10 30.94 55.73 -31.44
CA LEU A 10 31.92 55.62 -32.51
C LEU A 10 32.24 54.12 -32.69
N ASN A 11 31.95 53.61 -33.88
CA ASN A 11 32.39 52.30 -34.38
C ASN A 11 33.91 52.24 -34.42
N TYR A 12 34.51 51.07 -34.21
CA TYR A 12 35.29 50.32 -35.21
C TYR A 12 35.78 48.98 -34.61
N HIS A 13 35.63 47.93 -35.42
CA HIS A 13 36.09 46.56 -35.21
C HIS A 13 37.59 46.45 -34.86
N PHE A 14 37.97 45.45 -34.06
CA PHE A 14 38.81 44.30 -34.47
C PHE A 14 39.03 43.32 -33.29
N ALA A 15 39.07 42.03 -33.61
CA ALA A 15 39.03 40.85 -32.73
C ALA A 15 40.22 40.65 -31.77
N PRO A 16 40.10 39.78 -30.74
CA PRO A 16 41.27 39.17 -30.11
C PRO A 16 41.30 37.64 -30.18
N ARG A 17 42.44 37.13 -30.64
CA ARG A 17 42.94 35.75 -30.44
C ARG A 17 43.49 35.59 -29.01
N ARG A 18 43.39 34.34 -28.53
CA ARG A 18 43.93 33.70 -27.33
C ARG A 18 45.33 34.16 -26.88
N TYR A 19 45.60 34.21 -25.57
CA TYR A 19 46.53 33.27 -24.87
C TYR A 19 46.59 33.47 -23.33
N ARG A 20 46.51 32.32 -22.63
CA ARG A 20 47.11 31.86 -21.34
C ARG A 20 47.43 32.85 -20.22
N PHE A 21 46.94 32.53 -19.01
CA PHE A 21 47.68 32.72 -17.76
C PHE A 21 47.61 31.48 -16.85
N LEU A 22 48.74 31.24 -16.18
CA LEU A 22 49.07 30.08 -15.35
C LEU A 22 48.51 30.16 -13.91
N VAL A 23 48.32 28.95 -13.37
CA VAL A 23 47.93 28.44 -12.05
C VAL A 23 48.60 29.13 -10.83
N PRO A 24 47.91 29.19 -9.66
CA PRO A 24 48.41 28.46 -8.48
C PRO A 24 47.36 27.51 -7.86
N ARG A 25 47.85 26.33 -7.44
CA ARG A 25 47.12 25.24 -6.78
C ARG A 25 46.69 25.64 -5.35
N PHE A 26 45.43 25.40 -5.00
CA PHE A 26 45.03 24.88 -3.69
C PHE A 26 43.83 23.94 -3.85
N ARG A 27 43.96 22.72 -3.31
CA ARG A 27 43.02 21.59 -3.40
C ARG A 27 41.77 21.82 -2.54
N MET A 28 40.59 21.66 -3.12
CA MET A 28 39.43 21.03 -2.49
C MET A 28 38.71 20.20 -3.55
N ASP A 29 38.66 18.88 -3.33
CA ASP A 29 38.08 17.90 -4.25
C ASP A 29 36.54 18.03 -4.24
N LEU A 30 36.01 18.70 -5.26
CA LEU A 30 34.61 18.62 -5.69
C LEU A 30 34.63 18.10 -7.13
N ASP A 31 34.42 16.79 -7.25
CA ASP A 31 34.47 16.05 -8.51
C ASP A 31 33.18 16.33 -9.31
N ILE A 32 33.16 17.46 -10.03
CA ILE A 32 32.20 17.72 -11.11
C ILE A 32 32.61 16.79 -12.26
N LYS A 33 32.00 15.61 -12.32
CA LYS A 33 32.12 14.74 -13.49
C LYS A 33 31.09 15.17 -14.53
N SER A 34 31.60 15.69 -15.65
CA SER A 34 30.93 15.64 -16.94
C SER A 34 30.39 14.22 -17.18
N CYS A 35 29.12 14.10 -17.58
CA CYS A 35 28.52 12.83 -18.00
C CYS A 35 29.21 12.31 -19.28
N SER A 36 30.37 11.71 -19.12
CA SER A 36 31.07 10.94 -20.16
C SER A 36 31.03 9.44 -19.83
N ARG A 37 29.95 8.98 -19.21
CA ARG A 37 29.67 7.57 -18.91
C ARG A 37 28.18 7.29 -19.05
N VAL A 38 27.69 7.31 -20.28
CA VAL A 38 26.54 6.48 -20.67
C VAL A 38 26.95 5.03 -20.38
N SER A 39 26.09 4.27 -19.72
CA SER A 39 26.37 2.88 -19.35
C SER A 39 26.61 2.07 -20.62
N SER A 40 27.85 1.64 -20.86
CA SER A 40 28.25 0.78 -21.98
C SER A 40 27.65 -0.65 -21.89
N ARG A 41 26.55 -0.83 -21.15
CA ARG A 41 25.94 -2.13 -20.83
C ARG A 41 24.76 -2.46 -21.75
N ILE A 42 23.95 -1.49 -22.18
CA ILE A 42 22.89 -1.76 -23.18
C ILE A 42 23.51 -2.06 -24.57
N CYS A 43 24.73 -1.60 -24.84
CA CYS A 43 25.52 -1.98 -26.03
C CYS A 43 25.86 -3.49 -26.12
N ARG A 44 25.49 -4.34 -25.13
CA ARG A 44 25.73 -5.80 -25.18
C ARG A 44 24.59 -6.63 -25.74
N ILE A 45 23.47 -6.05 -26.17
CA ILE A 45 22.60 -6.73 -27.15
C ILE A 45 23.24 -6.55 -28.54
N ARG A 46 24.49 -7.01 -28.69
CA ARG A 46 25.23 -7.01 -29.95
C ARG A 46 25.26 -8.46 -30.42
N ASN A 47 24.51 -8.80 -31.46
CA ASN A 47 24.77 -10.04 -32.18
C ASN A 47 26.07 -9.86 -32.98
N PRO A 48 27.08 -10.72 -32.77
CA PRO A 48 28.30 -10.71 -33.57
C PRO A 48 28.07 -11.55 -34.83
N THR A 49 27.33 -11.03 -35.80
CA THR A 49 27.25 -11.68 -37.12
C THR A 49 27.08 -10.64 -38.21
N SER A 50 28.08 -10.58 -39.09
CA SER A 50 28.06 -9.88 -40.37
C SER A 50 26.79 -10.21 -41.15
N VAL A 51 25.92 -9.21 -41.34
CA VAL A 51 24.82 -9.31 -42.30
C VAL A 51 25.21 -8.47 -43.51
N PHE A 52 25.37 -9.14 -44.64
CA PHE A 52 25.51 -8.51 -45.95
C PHE A 52 24.32 -7.58 -46.20
N ALA A 53 24.59 -6.41 -46.78
CA ALA A 53 23.60 -5.45 -47.26
C ALA A 53 22.58 -6.14 -48.18
N ASN A 54 21.43 -6.51 -47.63
CA ASN A 54 20.24 -6.79 -48.39
C ASN A 54 19.35 -5.57 -48.26
N ARG A 55 18.88 -5.04 -49.41
CA ARG A 55 17.88 -3.97 -49.50
C ARG A 55 16.81 -4.17 -48.43
N VAL A 56 16.60 -3.15 -47.58
CA VAL A 56 15.54 -3.09 -46.57
C VAL A 56 14.23 -3.57 -47.20
N ASN A 57 13.79 -4.76 -46.83
CA ASN A 57 12.65 -5.39 -47.46
C ASN A 57 11.41 -4.97 -46.68
N VAL A 58 10.49 -4.24 -47.33
CA VAL A 58 9.24 -3.69 -46.75
C VAL A 58 8.41 -4.77 -46.01
N ARG A 59 8.63 -6.05 -46.32
CA ARG A 59 8.05 -7.20 -45.61
C ARG A 59 8.49 -7.36 -44.14
N GLU A 60 9.57 -6.71 -43.69
CA GLU A 60 10.02 -6.75 -42.28
C GLU A 60 9.05 -6.01 -41.33
N PHE A 61 8.29 -5.03 -41.81
CA PHE A 61 7.25 -4.37 -41.02
C PHE A 61 6.05 -5.28 -40.70
N ARG A 62 5.92 -6.42 -41.42
CA ARG A 62 4.74 -7.28 -41.39
C ARG A 62 4.80 -8.40 -40.35
N TYR A 63 5.92 -8.59 -39.68
CA TYR A 63 6.03 -9.49 -38.54
C TYR A 63 5.75 -8.70 -37.27
N PHE A 64 4.73 -9.12 -36.51
CA PHE A 64 4.35 -8.67 -35.16
C PHE A 64 3.22 -7.63 -35.06
N LYS A 65 1.99 -8.15 -35.25
CA LYS A 65 0.79 -7.65 -34.58
C LYS A 65 0.91 -7.85 -33.07
N SER A 66 1.37 -6.83 -32.34
CA SER A 66 1.04 -6.68 -30.93
C SER A 66 0.69 -5.22 -30.64
N VAL A 67 -0.62 -5.01 -30.56
CA VAL A 67 -1.40 -3.95 -29.90
C VAL A 67 -0.83 -2.53 -29.98
N GLU A 68 -1.47 -1.70 -30.81
CA GLU A 68 -1.30 -0.26 -31.13
C GLU A 68 -0.52 0.12 -32.40
N LEU A 69 0.36 -0.73 -32.96
CA LEU A 69 1.05 -0.40 -34.23
C LEU A 69 0.15 -0.44 -35.48
N ASP A 70 -0.96 -1.19 -35.46
CA ASP A 70 -1.92 -1.27 -36.60
C ASP A 70 -2.58 0.09 -36.92
N ARG A 71 -2.49 1.07 -36.01
CA ARG A 71 -3.01 2.44 -36.22
C ARG A 71 -2.00 3.36 -36.94
N PHE A 72 -0.71 3.03 -36.88
CA PHE A 72 0.37 3.83 -37.49
C PHE A 72 0.89 3.23 -38.79
N VAL A 73 0.70 1.92 -39.01
CA VAL A 73 1.07 1.20 -40.23
C VAL A 73 -0.16 0.50 -40.79
N THR A 74 -0.80 1.09 -41.81
CA THR A 74 -1.82 0.39 -42.60
C THR A 74 -1.20 -0.17 -43.88
N SER A 75 -1.78 -1.23 -44.45
CA SER A 75 -1.26 -1.88 -45.67
C SER A 75 -1.18 -0.95 -46.89
N ASP A 76 -1.88 0.18 -46.86
CA ASP A 76 -1.89 1.18 -47.93
C ASP A 76 -0.70 2.16 -47.84
N ASP A 77 -0.05 2.26 -46.68
CA ASP A 77 1.08 3.17 -46.41
C ASP A 77 2.44 2.60 -46.87
N GLU A 78 2.50 1.28 -47.14
CA GLU A 78 3.72 0.60 -47.60
C GLU A 78 4.21 1.11 -48.97
N ASN A 79 3.34 1.78 -49.75
CA ASN A 79 3.61 2.24 -51.11
C ASN A 79 3.92 3.76 -51.22
N GLU A 80 3.94 4.49 -50.09
CA GLU A 80 4.06 5.97 -50.06
C GLU A 80 5.33 6.46 -49.35
N MET A 81 6.29 5.56 -49.06
CA MET A 81 7.57 5.91 -48.42
C MET A 81 8.55 6.51 -49.44
N SER A 82 9.18 7.63 -49.09
CA SER A 82 10.15 8.30 -49.97
C SER A 82 11.48 7.56 -50.06
N GLU A 83 12.23 7.81 -51.13
CA GLU A 83 13.63 7.36 -51.25
C GLU A 83 14.51 7.92 -50.12
N GLY A 84 14.17 9.11 -49.60
CA GLY A 84 14.84 9.72 -48.44
C GLY A 84 14.67 8.92 -47.15
N PHE A 85 13.53 8.26 -46.95
CA PHE A 85 13.30 7.40 -45.79
C PHE A 85 14.24 6.18 -45.77
N PHE A 86 14.38 5.49 -46.91
CA PHE A 86 15.26 4.32 -47.00
C PHE A 86 16.73 4.68 -46.85
N GLU A 87 17.16 5.82 -47.42
CA GLU A 87 18.52 6.33 -47.25
C GLU A 87 18.82 6.71 -45.79
N ALA A 88 17.86 7.32 -45.09
CA ALA A 88 18.00 7.63 -43.67
C ALA A 88 18.15 6.37 -42.82
N ILE A 89 17.38 5.30 -43.09
CA ILE A 89 17.53 4.02 -42.40
C ILE A 89 18.92 3.43 -42.65
N GLU A 90 19.37 3.40 -43.92
CA GLU A 90 20.66 2.81 -44.28
C GLU A 90 21.84 3.52 -43.61
N GLU A 91 21.85 4.86 -43.60
CA GLU A 91 22.92 5.63 -42.94
C GLU A 91 22.87 5.50 -41.41
N LEU A 92 21.68 5.46 -40.81
CA LEU A 92 21.53 5.23 -39.37
C LEU A 92 21.96 3.83 -38.96
N GLU A 93 21.66 2.79 -39.75
CA GLU A 93 22.15 1.41 -39.51
C GLU A 93 23.66 1.29 -39.66
N ARG A 94 24.26 2.06 -40.57
CA ARG A 94 25.70 2.04 -40.81
C ARG A 94 26.51 2.58 -39.63
N MET A 95 25.89 3.36 -38.74
CA MET A 95 26.47 3.92 -37.50
C MET A 95 27.84 4.60 -37.70
N ALA A 96 28.04 5.23 -38.84
CA ALA A 96 29.31 5.88 -39.17
C ALA A 96 29.40 7.35 -38.71
N ARG A 97 28.25 7.94 -38.39
CA ARG A 97 28.06 9.32 -37.92
C ARG A 97 27.08 9.31 -36.74
N GLU A 98 27.02 10.39 -35.97
CA GLU A 98 26.02 10.51 -34.91
C GLU A 98 24.61 10.57 -35.54
N PRO A 99 23.59 9.89 -34.97
CA PRO A 99 22.23 9.88 -35.53
C PRO A 99 21.67 11.28 -35.77
N SER A 100 22.00 12.25 -34.91
CA SER A 100 21.61 13.65 -35.05
C SER A 100 22.13 14.30 -36.34
N ASP A 101 23.37 14.00 -36.73
CA ASP A 101 23.99 14.59 -37.92
C ASP A 101 23.33 14.06 -39.20
N VAL A 102 22.95 12.78 -39.20
CA VAL A 102 22.24 12.14 -40.32
C VAL A 102 20.83 12.71 -40.43
N LEU A 103 20.13 12.88 -39.31
CA LEU A 103 18.78 13.43 -39.28
C LEU A 103 18.74 14.92 -39.65
N GLU A 104 19.74 15.71 -39.25
CA GLU A 104 19.85 17.13 -39.64
C GLU A 104 20.02 17.30 -41.15
N GLU A 105 20.85 16.47 -41.79
CA GLU A 105 21.06 16.47 -43.24
C GLU A 105 19.81 16.01 -44.02
N MET A 106 19.06 15.06 -43.46
CA MET A 106 17.87 14.47 -44.08
C MET A 106 16.56 15.20 -43.71
N ASN A 107 16.62 16.25 -42.89
CA ASN A 107 15.46 16.90 -42.29
C ASN A 107 14.43 17.39 -43.31
N ASP A 108 14.89 18.04 -44.38
CA ASP A 108 14.04 18.58 -45.46
C ASP A 108 13.44 17.48 -46.35
N ARG A 109 13.98 16.24 -46.27
CA ARG A 109 13.61 15.10 -47.11
C ARG A 109 12.65 14.15 -46.40
N LEU A 110 12.41 14.32 -45.10
CA LEU A 110 11.60 13.43 -44.27
C LEU A 110 10.35 14.13 -43.73
N THR A 111 9.19 13.53 -44.03
CA THR A 111 7.91 13.93 -43.45
C THR A 111 7.84 13.58 -41.96
N ALA A 112 6.93 14.22 -41.22
CA ALA A 112 6.70 13.90 -39.80
C ALA A 112 6.32 12.42 -39.59
N ARG A 113 5.58 11.85 -40.53
CA ARG A 113 5.18 10.44 -40.54
C ARG A 113 6.37 9.51 -40.76
N GLU A 114 7.26 9.84 -41.69
CA GLU A 114 8.47 9.05 -41.94
C GLU A 114 9.40 9.06 -40.73
N LEU A 115 9.49 10.16 -39.99
CA LEU A 115 10.27 10.20 -38.75
C LEU A 115 9.67 9.34 -37.63
N GLN A 116 8.34 9.30 -37.51
CA GLN A 116 7.67 8.33 -36.62
C GLN A 116 7.95 6.89 -37.06
N LEU A 117 8.01 6.61 -38.36
CA LEU A 117 8.37 5.29 -38.88
C LEU A 117 9.84 4.94 -38.63
N VAL A 118 10.77 5.91 -38.68
CA VAL A 118 12.18 5.70 -38.30
C VAL A 118 12.27 5.32 -36.82
N LEU A 119 11.54 6.01 -35.94
CA LEU A 119 11.44 5.64 -34.52
C LEU A 119 10.93 4.21 -34.33
N VAL A 120 9.82 3.87 -35.00
CA VAL A 120 9.24 2.52 -34.94
C VAL A 120 10.23 1.48 -35.46
N TYR A 121 10.95 1.76 -36.56
CA TYR A 121 11.92 0.85 -37.16
C TYR A 121 13.03 0.47 -36.19
N PHE A 122 13.70 1.46 -35.59
CA PHE A 122 14.79 1.20 -34.63
C PHE A 122 14.31 0.64 -33.29
N SER A 123 12.99 0.68 -33.02
CA SER A 123 12.41 0.07 -31.83
C SER A 123 12.13 -1.43 -31.92
N GLN A 124 12.28 -2.02 -33.10
CA GLN A 124 11.99 -3.43 -33.36
C GLN A 124 13.03 -4.38 -32.72
N GLU A 125 12.70 -5.67 -32.66
CA GLU A 125 13.59 -6.66 -32.07
C GLU A 125 14.88 -6.84 -32.85
N GLY A 126 16.01 -6.82 -32.15
CA GLY A 126 17.33 -6.99 -32.73
C GLY A 126 17.95 -5.72 -33.30
N ARG A 127 17.27 -4.57 -33.14
CA ARG A 127 17.77 -3.23 -33.50
C ARG A 127 18.25 -2.46 -32.28
N ASP A 128 18.97 -1.37 -32.51
CA ASP A 128 19.61 -0.59 -31.45
C ASP A 128 18.60 0.35 -30.76
N SER A 129 18.17 -0.04 -29.56
CA SER A 129 17.27 0.77 -28.72
C SER A 129 17.87 2.15 -28.41
N TRP A 130 19.20 2.29 -28.36
CA TRP A 130 19.85 3.58 -28.16
C TRP A 130 19.65 4.50 -29.37
N CYS A 131 19.75 3.97 -30.59
CA CYS A 131 19.49 4.75 -31.80
C CYS A 131 18.05 5.30 -31.83
N ALA A 132 17.07 4.53 -31.37
CA ALA A 132 15.69 5.01 -31.24
C ALA A 132 15.55 6.14 -30.20
N LEU A 133 16.25 6.07 -29.07
CA LEU A 133 16.28 7.15 -28.07
C LEU A 133 16.93 8.43 -28.63
N GLU A 134 18.02 8.30 -29.40
CA GLU A 134 18.72 9.43 -30.03
C GLU A 134 17.87 10.10 -31.13
N VAL A 135 17.19 9.31 -31.98
CA VAL A 135 16.23 9.83 -32.97
C VAL A 135 15.13 10.63 -32.24
N PHE A 136 14.63 10.11 -31.12
CA PHE A 136 13.63 10.81 -30.31
C PHE A 136 14.17 12.11 -29.69
N GLU A 137 15.40 12.10 -29.18
CA GLU A 137 16.05 13.29 -28.64
C GLU A 137 16.17 14.39 -29.70
N TRP A 138 16.60 14.02 -30.91
CA TRP A 138 16.73 14.94 -32.03
C TRP A 138 15.37 15.55 -32.41
N LEU A 139 14.32 14.72 -32.56
CA LEU A 139 12.96 15.19 -32.86
C LEU A 139 12.47 16.22 -31.85
N ARG A 140 12.82 16.02 -30.58
CA ARG A 140 12.46 16.92 -29.50
C ARG A 140 13.22 18.24 -29.56
N LYS A 141 14.52 18.22 -29.89
CA LYS A 141 15.34 19.44 -30.10
C LYS A 141 14.78 20.29 -31.25
N GLU A 142 14.31 19.65 -32.32
CA GLU A 142 13.67 20.29 -33.46
C GLU A 142 12.20 20.67 -33.22
N ASN A 143 11.67 20.45 -32.02
CA ASN A 143 10.28 20.75 -31.64
C ASN A 143 9.24 20.06 -32.56
N ARG A 144 9.57 18.85 -33.05
CA ARG A 144 8.73 18.01 -33.93
C ARG A 144 7.98 16.90 -33.18
N VAL A 145 8.03 16.91 -31.84
CA VAL A 145 7.35 15.93 -30.99
C VAL A 145 5.95 16.44 -30.65
N ASP A 146 4.95 15.84 -31.27
CA ASP A 146 3.54 16.03 -30.94
C ASP A 146 3.08 15.05 -29.85
N LYS A 147 1.81 15.18 -29.42
CA LYS A 147 1.21 14.31 -28.40
C LYS A 147 1.22 12.84 -28.82
N GLU A 148 0.97 12.56 -30.10
CA GLU A 148 0.92 11.20 -30.64
C GLU A 148 2.32 10.55 -30.64
N THR A 149 3.36 11.32 -30.97
CA THR A 149 4.76 10.88 -30.92
C THR A 149 5.22 10.59 -29.49
N MET A 150 4.77 11.38 -28.51
CA MET A 150 5.00 11.08 -27.08
C MET A 150 4.31 9.79 -26.64
N GLU A 151 3.04 9.60 -27.00
CA GLU A 151 2.26 8.38 -26.69
C GLU A 151 2.90 7.14 -27.33
N LEU A 152 3.31 7.25 -28.60
CA LEU A 152 4.05 6.21 -29.32
C LEU A 152 5.34 5.83 -28.59
N MET A 153 6.13 6.83 -28.20
CA MET A 153 7.38 6.59 -27.47
C MET A 153 7.13 5.86 -26.15
N VAL A 154 6.15 6.29 -25.36
CA VAL A 154 5.74 5.62 -24.12
C VAL A 154 5.33 4.16 -24.36
N SER A 155 4.59 3.87 -25.44
CA SER A 155 4.17 2.52 -25.82
C SER A 155 5.37 1.64 -26.20
N ILE A 156 6.30 2.17 -26.99
CA ILE A 156 7.56 1.50 -27.35
C ILE A 156 8.37 1.15 -26.08
N MET A 157 8.53 2.11 -25.16
CA MET A 157 9.24 1.88 -23.90
C MET A 157 8.59 0.77 -23.07
N CYS A 158 7.26 0.76 -22.94
CA CYS A 158 6.54 -0.31 -22.25
C CYS A 158 6.80 -1.67 -22.90
N GLY A 159 6.87 -1.71 -24.24
CA GLY A 159 7.22 -2.89 -25.01
C GLY A 159 8.63 -3.40 -24.71
N TRP A 160 9.63 -2.51 -24.66
CA TRP A 160 11.00 -2.87 -24.32
C TRP A 160 11.13 -3.37 -22.87
N VAL A 161 10.52 -2.68 -21.91
CA VAL A 161 10.52 -3.11 -20.50
C VAL A 161 9.89 -4.49 -20.36
N LYS A 162 8.72 -4.72 -20.98
CA LYS A 162 8.07 -6.03 -20.96
C LYS A 162 8.99 -7.12 -21.51
N LYS A 163 9.67 -6.87 -22.63
CA LYS A 163 10.62 -7.83 -23.23
C LYS A 163 11.83 -8.11 -22.34
N LEU A 164 12.37 -7.09 -21.67
CA LEU A 164 13.49 -7.27 -20.74
C LEU A 164 13.08 -8.18 -19.58
N ILE A 165 11.87 -8.00 -19.05
CA ILE A 165 11.29 -8.84 -18.00
C ILE A 165 11.02 -10.27 -18.52
N ASP A 166 10.37 -10.42 -19.68
CA ASP A 166 10.04 -11.72 -20.29
C ASP A 166 11.28 -12.56 -20.57
N ARG A 167 12.41 -11.93 -20.92
CA ARG A 167 13.70 -12.58 -21.16
C ARG A 167 14.47 -12.90 -19.87
N GLY A 168 13.97 -12.52 -18.70
CA GLY A 168 14.61 -12.76 -17.41
C GLY A 168 15.89 -11.95 -17.19
N ASN A 169 16.00 -10.76 -17.80
CA ASN A 169 17.17 -9.90 -17.60
C ASN A 169 17.22 -9.34 -16.18
N GLU A 170 18.42 -8.92 -15.76
CA GLU A 170 18.59 -8.30 -14.44
C GLU A 170 17.76 -7.02 -14.34
N VAL A 171 17.15 -6.81 -13.16
CA VAL A 171 16.40 -5.57 -12.84
C VAL A 171 17.22 -4.31 -13.12
N GLY A 172 18.54 -4.37 -12.94
CA GLY A 172 19.45 -3.27 -13.26
C GLY A 172 19.37 -2.80 -14.71
N GLU A 173 19.12 -3.71 -15.67
CA GLU A 173 19.00 -3.35 -17.09
C GLU A 173 17.70 -2.61 -17.39
N VAL A 174 16.60 -2.99 -16.73
CA VAL A 174 15.33 -2.27 -16.82
C VAL A 174 15.47 -0.86 -16.26
N VAL A 175 16.20 -0.71 -15.16
CA VAL A 175 16.47 0.60 -14.56
C VAL A 175 17.46 1.42 -15.39
N ASP A 176 18.48 0.79 -15.99
CA ASP A 176 19.39 1.45 -16.93
C ASP A 176 18.60 2.05 -18.11
N LEU A 177 17.65 1.31 -18.68
CA LEU A 177 16.77 1.81 -19.75
C LEU A 177 15.97 3.05 -19.31
N LEU A 178 15.40 3.04 -18.09
CA LEU A 178 14.67 4.20 -17.56
C LEU A 178 15.57 5.42 -17.34
N VAL A 179 16.84 5.22 -17.00
CA VAL A 179 17.83 6.29 -16.86
C VAL A 179 18.23 6.84 -18.23
N ASP A 180 18.43 5.98 -19.22
CA ASP A 180 18.75 6.40 -20.59
C ASP A 180 17.60 7.20 -21.21
N MET A 181 16.34 6.85 -20.90
CA MET A 181 15.16 7.66 -21.25
C MET A 181 15.22 9.08 -20.65
N ASP A 182 15.57 9.20 -19.37
CA ASP A 182 15.70 10.52 -18.72
C ASP A 182 16.88 11.32 -19.30
N CYS A 183 17.93 10.64 -19.79
CA CYS A 183 19.07 11.29 -20.44
C CYS A 183 18.68 11.92 -21.79
N VAL A 184 17.83 11.26 -22.58
CA VAL A 184 17.19 11.86 -23.76
C VAL A 184 16.03 12.79 -23.40
N GLY A 185 15.91 13.12 -22.11
CA GLY A 185 14.94 14.00 -21.45
C GLY A 185 13.48 13.64 -21.68
N LEU A 186 13.22 12.36 -21.91
CA LEU A 186 11.93 11.75 -21.68
C LEU A 186 11.86 11.35 -20.21
N LYS A 187 11.41 12.27 -19.36
CA LYS A 187 11.24 11.99 -17.93
C LYS A 187 10.21 10.86 -17.76
N PRO A 188 10.56 9.73 -17.14
CA PRO A 188 9.58 8.70 -16.82
C PRO A 188 8.46 9.31 -15.96
N SER A 189 7.20 9.09 -16.31
CA SER A 189 6.10 9.48 -15.42
C SER A 189 5.92 8.46 -14.30
N PHE A 190 5.27 8.85 -13.20
CA PHE A 190 4.93 7.87 -12.15
C PHE A 190 4.11 6.69 -12.69
N SER A 191 3.23 6.95 -13.66
CA SER A 191 2.42 5.91 -14.32
C SER A 191 3.27 4.85 -15.03
N MET A 192 4.40 5.26 -15.63
CA MET A 192 5.37 4.31 -16.20
C MET A 192 5.93 3.39 -15.10
N ILE A 193 6.34 3.96 -13.97
CA ILE A 193 6.89 3.18 -12.83
C ILE A 193 5.84 2.21 -12.27
N GLU A 194 4.59 2.64 -12.09
CA GLU A 194 3.46 1.78 -11.70
C GLU A 194 3.25 0.62 -12.69
N LYS A 195 3.39 0.89 -13.99
CA LYS A 195 3.25 -0.11 -15.04
C LYS A 195 4.37 -1.14 -14.97
N VAL A 196 5.62 -0.74 -14.78
CA VAL A 196 6.76 -1.67 -14.60
C VAL A 196 6.57 -2.54 -13.36
N ILE A 197 6.16 -1.95 -12.23
CA ILE A 197 5.84 -2.70 -11.01
C ILE A 197 4.73 -3.71 -11.28
N SER A 198 3.67 -3.32 -11.98
CA SER A 198 2.56 -4.21 -12.34
C SER A 198 3.00 -5.33 -13.28
N LEU A 199 3.89 -5.07 -14.23
CA LEU A 199 4.42 -6.10 -15.13
C LEU A 199 5.19 -7.17 -14.35
N TYR A 200 6.13 -6.78 -13.47
CA TYR A 200 6.80 -7.75 -12.61
C TYR A 200 5.81 -8.54 -11.74
N TRP A 201 4.78 -7.87 -11.23
CA TRP A 201 3.75 -8.49 -10.39
C TRP A 201 2.89 -9.50 -11.14
N GLU A 202 2.44 -9.16 -12.35
CA GLU A 202 1.60 -9.99 -13.23
C GLU A 202 2.37 -11.21 -13.76
N MET A 203 3.67 -11.06 -13.99
CA MET A 203 4.58 -12.14 -14.40
C MET A 203 4.95 -13.10 -13.25
N GLY A 204 4.55 -12.80 -12.00
CA GLY A 204 4.85 -13.61 -10.82
C GLY A 204 6.25 -13.35 -10.21
N GLU A 205 7.04 -12.47 -10.80
CA GLU A 205 8.39 -12.07 -10.37
C GLU A 205 8.33 -11.06 -9.20
N ARG A 206 7.79 -11.51 -8.05
CA ARG A 206 7.58 -10.67 -6.85
C ARG A 206 8.88 -10.09 -6.31
N ASP A 207 9.96 -10.88 -6.25
CA ASP A 207 11.27 -10.41 -5.80
C ASP A 207 11.87 -9.42 -6.80
N GLY A 208 11.63 -9.62 -8.10
CA GLY A 208 11.97 -8.68 -9.16
C GLY A 208 11.31 -7.31 -8.96
N ALA A 209 10.01 -7.28 -8.63
CA ALA A 209 9.29 -6.05 -8.31
C ALA A 209 9.89 -5.31 -7.10
N VAL A 210 10.23 -6.04 -6.03
CA VAL A 210 10.86 -5.49 -4.83
C VAL A 210 12.24 -4.92 -5.15
N LEU A 211 13.06 -5.65 -5.90
CA LEU A 211 14.38 -5.19 -6.34
C LEU A 211 14.28 -3.98 -7.26
N PHE A 212 13.28 -3.93 -8.14
CA PHE A 212 13.05 -2.81 -9.03
C PHE A 212 12.77 -1.54 -8.25
N VAL A 213 11.81 -1.56 -7.32
CA VAL A 213 11.52 -0.39 -6.49
C VAL A 213 12.74 0.00 -5.65
N LYS A 214 13.45 -0.99 -5.09
CA LYS A 214 14.69 -0.73 -4.34
C LYS A 214 15.73 0.02 -5.18
N GLU A 215 15.92 -0.37 -6.44
CA GLU A 215 16.90 0.25 -7.33
C GLU A 215 16.44 1.63 -7.82
N VAL A 216 15.15 1.80 -8.10
CA VAL A 216 14.54 3.11 -8.41
C VAL A 216 14.79 4.12 -7.29
N LEU A 217 14.55 3.72 -6.02
CA LEU A 217 14.83 4.57 -4.85
C LEU A 217 16.33 4.81 -4.65
N ARG A 218 17.17 3.80 -4.87
CA ARG A 218 18.62 3.89 -4.68
C ARG A 218 19.26 4.88 -5.66
N ARG A 219 18.80 4.87 -6.91
CA ARG A 219 19.29 5.78 -7.96
C ARG A 219 18.61 7.15 -7.94
N GLY A 220 17.49 7.27 -7.23
CA GLY A 220 16.72 8.51 -7.14
C GLY A 220 16.18 8.96 -8.49
N ILE A 221 15.66 8.02 -9.29
CA ILE A 221 15.10 8.33 -10.61
C ILE A 221 13.97 9.34 -10.44
N ALA A 222 14.15 10.53 -11.03
CA ALA A 222 13.14 11.56 -11.01
C ALA A 222 12.01 11.17 -11.95
N TYR A 223 10.81 10.98 -11.42
CA TYR A 223 9.60 10.82 -12.21
C TYR A 223 8.65 12.00 -11.98
N SER A 224 7.91 12.40 -13.02
CA SER A 224 6.92 13.47 -12.89
C SER A 224 5.64 12.94 -12.22
N ASP A 225 5.16 13.66 -11.20
CA ASP A 225 3.80 13.53 -10.70
C ASP A 225 2.86 14.22 -11.69
N ASP A 226 2.38 13.45 -12.68
CA ASP A 226 1.52 13.96 -13.77
C ASP A 226 0.13 14.42 -13.28
N ASP A 227 -0.26 14.00 -12.08
CA ASP A 227 -1.48 14.45 -11.42
C ASP A 227 -1.13 15.22 -10.16
N GLY A 228 -1.50 16.51 -10.08
CA GLY A 228 -1.35 17.37 -8.91
C GLY A 228 -2.10 16.92 -7.64
N GLN A 229 -2.47 15.64 -7.53
CA GLN A 229 -2.83 14.99 -6.28
C GLN A 229 -1.58 14.34 -5.70
N GLY A 230 -0.81 15.10 -4.91
CA GLY A 230 0.33 14.61 -4.11
C GLY A 230 -0.07 13.64 -2.99
N LYS A 231 -0.92 12.66 -3.29
CA LYS A 231 -1.44 11.60 -2.42
C LYS A 231 -1.05 10.20 -2.91
N LYS A 232 -0.25 10.09 -3.96
CA LYS A 232 0.23 8.79 -4.46
C LYS A 232 1.37 8.31 -3.56
N GLY A 233 1.33 7.04 -3.17
CA GLY A 233 2.31 6.43 -2.27
C GLY A 233 3.71 6.28 -2.86
N GLY A 234 4.00 6.84 -4.03
CA GLY A 234 5.21 6.55 -4.79
C GLY A 234 5.39 5.05 -5.10
N PRO A 235 6.56 4.64 -5.64
CA PRO A 235 6.83 3.27 -6.04
C PRO A 235 6.73 2.29 -4.86
N THR A 236 7.18 2.71 -3.67
CA THR A 236 7.12 1.88 -2.46
C THR A 236 5.68 1.66 -2.02
N GLY A 237 4.89 2.73 -1.91
CA GLY A 237 3.50 2.67 -1.51
C GLY A 237 2.63 1.96 -2.54
N TYR A 238 2.91 2.12 -3.84
CA TYR A 238 2.22 1.39 -4.90
C TYR A 238 2.49 -0.12 -4.82
N LEU A 239 3.74 -0.54 -4.67
CA LEU A 239 4.08 -1.94 -4.49
C LEU A 239 3.46 -2.53 -3.21
N ALA A 240 3.52 -1.79 -2.10
CA ALA A 240 2.85 -2.17 -0.86
C ALA A 240 1.33 -2.27 -1.04
N TRP A 241 0.72 -1.37 -1.80
CA TRP A 241 -0.70 -1.45 -2.14
C TRP A 241 -1.01 -2.67 -3.00
N LYS A 242 -0.20 -2.97 -4.03
CA LYS A 242 -0.33 -4.15 -4.89
C LYS A 242 -0.19 -5.46 -4.11
N MET A 243 0.63 -5.49 -3.06
CA MET A 243 0.75 -6.63 -2.14
C MET A 243 -0.53 -6.89 -1.34
N MET A 244 -1.27 -5.83 -1.00
CA MET A 244 -2.54 -5.91 -0.27
C MET A 244 -3.74 -6.18 -1.18
N ASP A 245 -3.64 -5.81 -2.46
CA ASP A 245 -4.72 -5.92 -3.42
C ASP A 245 -4.85 -7.36 -3.91
N ILE A 246 -5.91 -8.03 -3.46
CA ILE A 246 -6.39 -9.26 -4.08
C ILE A 246 -7.15 -8.78 -5.31
N GLN A 247 -6.67 -9.10 -6.52
CA GLN A 247 -7.51 -8.93 -7.71
C GLN A 247 -8.90 -9.51 -7.41
N GLU A 248 -9.94 -8.72 -7.65
CA GLU A 248 -11.30 -9.21 -7.90
C GLU A 248 -11.23 -10.25 -9.04
N ARG A 249 -10.93 -11.51 -8.71
CA ARG A 249 -11.11 -12.65 -9.62
C ARG A 249 -12.57 -13.10 -9.54
N THR A 250 -13.49 -12.22 -9.91
CA THR A 250 -14.82 -12.59 -10.38
C THR A 250 -15.33 -11.56 -11.36
N CYS A 251 -15.13 -11.84 -12.65
CA CYS A 251 -16.16 -11.84 -13.71
C CYS A 251 -15.52 -11.52 -15.06
N ASN A 252 -15.05 -12.55 -15.76
CA ASN A 252 -15.58 -12.86 -17.08
C ASN A 252 -15.16 -14.27 -17.54
N SER A 253 -16.18 -15.01 -17.97
CA SER A 253 -16.20 -16.24 -18.78
C SER A 253 -15.58 -17.53 -18.24
N SER A 254 -16.51 -18.49 -18.08
CA SER A 254 -16.45 -19.92 -18.42
C SER A 254 -15.70 -20.93 -17.52
N PHE A 255 -16.52 -21.74 -16.83
CA PHE A 255 -16.42 -23.19 -16.65
C PHE A 255 -15.07 -23.88 -16.96
N ALA A 256 -14.45 -24.46 -15.93
CA ALA A 256 -14.01 -25.86 -15.91
C ALA A 256 -13.54 -26.30 -14.51
N ASN A 257 -13.84 -27.55 -14.17
CA ASN A 257 -13.70 -28.20 -12.86
C ASN A 257 -12.24 -28.51 -12.42
N PRO A 258 -12.05 -28.86 -11.12
CA PRO A 258 -10.75 -28.92 -10.45
C PRO A 258 -10.11 -30.31 -10.56
N THR A 259 -8.78 -30.38 -10.67
CA THR A 259 -8.00 -31.60 -10.36
C THR A 259 -6.54 -31.25 -10.02
N THR A 260 -6.06 -31.77 -8.88
CA THR A 260 -4.65 -32.18 -8.57
C THR A 260 -3.55 -31.11 -8.61
N THR A 261 -2.54 -31.02 -7.74
CA THR A 261 -2.08 -31.70 -6.52
C THR A 261 -0.99 -30.80 -5.92
N THR A 262 -0.93 -30.73 -4.59
CA THR A 262 0.28 -30.62 -3.75
C THR A 262 1.57 -29.97 -4.28
N SER A 263 2.07 -29.04 -3.46
CA SER A 263 3.48 -28.76 -3.14
C SER A 263 4.24 -27.79 -4.03
N GLN A 264 4.38 -26.56 -3.54
CA GLN A 264 5.67 -25.95 -3.25
C GLN A 264 5.48 -24.75 -2.31
N VAL A 265 5.96 -24.91 -1.07
CA VAL A 265 5.98 -23.87 -0.04
C VAL A 265 7.18 -22.98 -0.32
N VAL A 266 6.93 -21.79 -0.86
CA VAL A 266 7.92 -20.71 -0.89
C VAL A 266 7.81 -19.93 0.43
N MET A 267 8.83 -20.16 1.25
CA MET A 267 9.09 -19.49 2.51
C MET A 267 9.50 -18.04 2.25
N SER A 268 8.67 -17.08 2.67
CA SER A 268 9.06 -15.77 3.25
C SER A 268 7.83 -14.87 3.33
N GLY A 269 7.23 -14.74 4.52
CA GLY A 269 6.29 -13.63 4.76
C GLY A 269 5.08 -13.92 5.66
N GLY A 270 4.33 -14.98 5.33
CA GLY A 270 3.08 -15.37 5.99
C GLY A 270 3.21 -16.37 7.17
N ILE A 271 4.42 -16.62 7.68
CA ILE A 271 4.71 -17.74 8.61
C ILE A 271 3.86 -17.73 9.88
N PHE A 272 3.36 -16.57 10.35
CA PHE A 272 2.60 -16.50 11.60
C PHE A 272 1.09 -16.64 11.42
N VAL A 273 0.50 -16.08 10.36
CA VAL A 273 -0.90 -16.38 10.00
C VAL A 273 -0.99 -17.84 9.64
N LEU A 274 -0.08 -18.37 8.81
CA LEU A 274 0.03 -19.82 8.57
C LEU A 274 0.36 -20.63 9.82
N ARG A 275 1.05 -20.10 10.84
CA ARG A 275 1.18 -20.78 12.14
C ARG A 275 -0.09 -20.71 12.96
N LEU A 276 -0.89 -19.65 12.92
CA LEU A 276 -2.20 -19.64 13.57
C LEU A 276 -3.16 -20.57 12.83
N THR A 277 -3.16 -20.57 11.50
CA THR A 277 -3.91 -21.51 10.67
C THR A 277 -3.38 -22.93 10.84
N ALA A 278 -2.06 -23.14 10.95
CA ALA A 278 -1.46 -24.46 11.20
C ALA A 278 -1.66 -24.91 12.65
N VAL A 279 -1.62 -24.03 13.65
CA VAL A 279 -1.99 -24.34 15.04
C VAL A 279 -3.48 -24.66 15.10
N VAL A 280 -4.32 -23.93 14.37
CA VAL A 280 -5.76 -24.24 14.21
C VAL A 280 -5.98 -25.56 13.46
N LEU A 281 -5.22 -25.87 12.41
CA LEU A 281 -5.30 -27.14 11.66
C LEU A 281 -4.71 -28.32 12.43
N VAL A 282 -3.68 -28.10 13.26
CA VAL A 282 -3.08 -29.09 14.17
C VAL A 282 -4.03 -29.38 15.34
N LEU A 283 -4.77 -28.38 15.82
CA LEU A 283 -5.78 -28.54 16.88
C LEU A 283 -7.16 -28.98 16.34
N LEU A 284 -7.45 -28.80 15.05
CA LEU A 284 -8.74 -29.14 14.41
C LEU A 284 -8.51 -29.74 12.99
N PRO A 285 -8.20 -31.05 12.87
CA PRO A 285 -8.01 -31.71 11.57
C PRO A 285 -9.28 -31.80 10.70
N GLU A 286 -10.45 -31.39 11.20
CA GLU A 286 -11.73 -31.36 10.47
C GLU A 286 -12.02 -30.03 9.75
N VAL A 287 -11.22 -28.98 9.97
CA VAL A 287 -11.44 -27.67 9.33
C VAL A 287 -10.71 -27.63 7.98
N SER A 288 -11.46 -27.48 6.89
CA SER A 288 -10.86 -27.43 5.55
C SER A 288 -9.96 -26.18 5.40
N PRO A 289 -8.76 -26.30 4.78
CA PRO A 289 -7.87 -25.16 4.56
C PRO A 289 -8.51 -23.97 3.82
N ASN A 290 -9.57 -24.24 3.06
CA ASN A 290 -10.28 -23.27 2.23
C ASN A 290 -11.24 -22.35 3.02
N GLU A 291 -11.49 -22.59 4.31
CA GLU A 291 -12.35 -21.74 5.16
C GLU A 291 -11.65 -20.50 5.76
N PHE A 292 -10.32 -20.43 5.61
CA PHE A 292 -9.53 -19.24 5.87
C PHE A 292 -9.09 -18.68 4.51
N GLU A 293 -10.00 -17.96 3.84
CA GLU A 293 -9.66 -17.23 2.62
C GLU A 293 -8.36 -16.43 2.85
N GLU A 294 -7.35 -16.69 2.03
CA GLU A 294 -6.10 -15.91 2.02
C GLU A 294 -6.43 -14.50 1.52
N GLU A 295 -6.87 -13.65 2.44
CA GLU A 295 -6.89 -12.22 2.18
C GLU A 295 -5.46 -11.68 2.07
N GLY A 296 -5.27 -10.63 1.25
CA GLY A 296 -3.98 -10.14 0.75
C GLY A 296 -2.88 -10.03 1.81
N ASN A 297 -1.63 -10.12 1.37
CA ASN A 297 -0.49 -10.28 2.28
C ASN A 297 -0.08 -8.94 2.92
N TYR A 298 -0.90 -8.43 3.83
CA TYR A 298 -0.70 -7.10 4.43
C TYR A 298 0.56 -7.06 5.30
N ARG A 299 0.94 -8.17 5.95
CA ARG A 299 2.19 -8.27 6.73
C ARG A 299 3.44 -8.10 5.86
N ASP A 300 3.45 -8.64 4.65
CA ASP A 300 4.59 -8.45 3.75
C ASP A 300 4.67 -7.02 3.21
N ALA A 301 3.52 -6.37 2.98
CA ALA A 301 3.47 -4.96 2.67
C ALA A 301 4.08 -4.10 3.79
N VAL A 302 3.76 -4.41 5.06
CA VAL A 302 4.36 -3.73 6.22
C VAL A 302 5.87 -3.93 6.25
N LYS A 303 6.33 -5.20 6.15
CA LYS A 303 7.76 -5.53 6.17
C LYS A 303 8.53 -4.93 5.00
N LEU A 304 7.90 -4.77 3.83
CA LEU A 304 8.52 -4.15 2.67
C LEU A 304 8.93 -2.71 3.01
N VAL A 305 7.96 -1.90 3.45
CA VAL A 305 8.17 -0.47 3.74
C VAL A 305 9.20 -0.29 4.86
N VAL A 306 9.10 -1.11 5.90
CA VAL A 306 10.06 -1.14 7.01
C VAL A 306 11.47 -1.46 6.53
N ARG A 307 11.64 -2.55 5.77
CA ARG A 307 12.94 -2.97 5.24
C ARG A 307 13.56 -1.91 4.35
N PHE A 308 12.78 -1.22 3.52
CA PHE A 308 13.29 -0.17 2.65
C PHE A 308 13.83 1.00 3.46
N ARG A 309 13.09 1.45 4.47
CA ARG A 309 13.54 2.53 5.35
C ARG A 309 14.78 2.14 6.15
N GLU A 310 14.80 0.94 6.74
CA GLU A 310 15.94 0.42 7.51
C GLU A 310 17.19 0.19 6.64
N SER A 311 17.00 -0.05 5.33
CA SER A 311 18.08 -0.11 4.35
C SER A 311 18.65 1.27 3.97
N GLY A 312 18.19 2.36 4.59
CA GLY A 312 18.63 3.72 4.31
C GLY A 312 17.98 4.36 3.08
N LEU A 313 16.96 3.73 2.49
CA LEU A 313 16.18 4.32 1.42
C LEU A 313 15.19 5.33 2.01
N LYS A 314 14.70 6.23 1.16
CA LYS A 314 13.69 7.24 1.53
C LYS A 314 12.37 6.96 0.80
N PRO A 315 11.54 6.02 1.28
CA PRO A 315 10.17 5.88 0.83
C PRO A 315 9.41 7.20 0.96
N GLU A 316 8.42 7.38 0.11
CA GLU A 316 7.52 8.53 0.14
C GLU A 316 6.65 8.48 1.40
N VAL A 317 6.31 9.64 1.96
CA VAL A 317 5.53 9.73 3.22
C VAL A 317 4.20 8.95 3.14
N TYR A 318 3.54 8.97 1.98
CA TYR A 318 2.31 8.21 1.77
C TYR A 318 2.51 6.68 1.77
N SER A 319 3.72 6.18 1.51
CA SER A 319 4.06 4.75 1.66
C SER A 319 3.85 4.27 3.09
N TYR A 320 4.30 5.06 4.07
CA TYR A 320 4.11 4.75 5.48
C TYR A 320 2.62 4.75 5.85
N LEU A 321 1.84 5.69 5.30
CA LEU A 321 0.39 5.72 5.52
C LEU A 321 -0.32 4.50 4.94
N ILE A 322 0.12 4.01 3.77
CA ILE A 322 -0.39 2.79 3.15
C ILE A 322 -0.04 1.57 4.02
N ALA A 323 1.20 1.47 4.51
CA ALA A 323 1.62 0.38 5.38
C ALA A 323 0.96 0.44 6.77
N MET A 324 0.65 1.62 7.32
CA MET A 324 -0.21 1.75 8.51
C MET A 324 -1.63 1.23 8.23
N THR A 325 -2.20 1.46 7.05
CA THR A 325 -3.48 0.85 6.66
C THR A 325 -3.36 -0.68 6.60
N ALA A 326 -2.25 -1.21 6.11
CA ALA A 326 -1.95 -2.65 6.10
C ALA A 326 -1.94 -3.23 7.53
N VAL A 327 -1.32 -2.55 8.49
CA VAL A 327 -1.33 -2.92 9.92
C VAL A 327 -2.75 -3.01 10.47
N VAL A 328 -3.60 -2.03 10.17
CA VAL A 328 -5.00 -2.04 10.64
C VAL A 328 -5.76 -3.23 10.06
N LYS A 329 -5.57 -3.55 8.78
CA LYS A 329 -6.20 -4.71 8.13
C LYS A 329 -5.71 -6.04 8.73
N GLU A 330 -4.40 -6.22 8.91
CA GLU A 330 -3.85 -7.40 9.61
C GLU A 330 -4.44 -7.57 11.01
N LEU A 331 -4.49 -6.50 11.82
CA LEU A 331 -5.05 -6.57 13.18
C LEU A 331 -6.54 -6.92 13.18
N ASN A 332 -7.28 -6.46 12.18
CA ASN A 332 -8.69 -6.79 12.04
C ASN A 332 -8.90 -8.28 11.72
N GLU A 333 -8.14 -8.82 10.77
CA GLU A 333 -8.19 -10.25 10.42
C GLU A 333 -7.72 -11.12 11.58
N PHE A 334 -6.64 -10.70 12.25
CA PHE A 334 -6.18 -11.34 13.49
C PHE A 334 -7.27 -11.35 14.57
N ALA A 335 -7.98 -10.23 14.77
CA ALA A 335 -9.07 -10.15 15.73
C ALA A 335 -10.30 -11.01 15.34
N LYS A 336 -10.57 -11.22 14.04
CA LYS A 336 -11.59 -12.16 13.55
C LYS A 336 -11.17 -13.61 13.80
N ALA A 337 -9.92 -13.97 13.49
CA ALA A 337 -9.36 -15.30 13.73
C ALA A 337 -9.42 -15.67 15.22
N LEU A 338 -9.03 -14.77 16.12
CA LEU A 338 -9.12 -14.98 17.57
C LEU A 338 -10.58 -15.16 18.05
N ARG A 339 -11.55 -14.50 17.42
CA ARG A 339 -12.98 -14.68 17.72
C ARG A 339 -13.46 -16.08 17.32
N LYS A 340 -13.07 -16.57 16.14
CA LYS A 340 -13.35 -17.94 15.69
C LYS A 340 -12.74 -18.96 16.66
N LEU A 341 -11.46 -18.80 17.02
CA LEU A 341 -10.73 -19.66 17.96
C LEU A 341 -11.45 -19.77 19.32
N LYS A 342 -11.85 -18.62 19.91
CA LYS A 342 -12.62 -18.60 21.17
C LYS A 342 -13.99 -19.26 21.06
N GLY A 343 -14.58 -19.30 19.86
CA GLY A 343 -15.82 -20.02 19.59
C GLY A 343 -15.65 -21.54 19.77
N PHE A 344 -14.58 -22.10 19.20
CA PHE A 344 -14.26 -23.53 19.31
C PHE A 344 -13.95 -23.96 20.75
N THR A 345 -13.25 -23.14 21.53
CA THR A 345 -13.01 -23.41 22.95
C THR A 345 -14.32 -23.49 23.75
N LYS A 346 -15.30 -22.61 23.45
CA LYS A 346 -16.61 -22.61 24.11
C LYS A 346 -17.50 -23.78 23.71
N ALA A 347 -17.32 -24.33 22.52
CA ALA A 347 -18.03 -25.51 22.04
C ALA A 347 -17.48 -26.82 22.65
N GLY A 348 -16.39 -26.76 23.43
CA GLY A 348 -15.73 -27.94 24.01
C GLY A 348 -14.89 -28.73 23.01
N SER A 349 -14.65 -28.16 21.82
CA SER A 349 -13.94 -28.81 20.71
C SER A 349 -12.42 -28.68 20.78
N ILE A 350 -11.88 -27.79 21.63
CA ILE A 350 -10.43 -27.61 21.84
C ILE A 350 -10.13 -27.55 23.35
N ILE A 351 -9.02 -28.17 23.77
CA ILE A 351 -8.39 -27.99 25.08
C ILE A 351 -7.97 -26.51 25.22
N GLU A 352 -8.06 -25.95 26.43
CA GLU A 352 -7.63 -24.59 26.76
C GLU A 352 -6.25 -24.26 26.14
N LEU A 353 -6.11 -23.09 25.51
CA LEU A 353 -4.84 -22.68 24.87
C LEU A 353 -3.71 -22.73 25.91
N ASP A 354 -2.61 -23.40 25.58
CA ASP A 354 -1.43 -23.40 26.45
C ASP A 354 -0.81 -22.00 26.58
N LEU A 355 0.01 -21.82 27.62
CA LEU A 355 0.66 -20.54 27.93
C LEU A 355 1.59 -20.07 26.80
N GLU A 356 2.17 -21.01 26.04
CA GLU A 356 3.10 -20.72 24.94
C GLU A 356 2.35 -20.08 23.75
N ASN A 357 1.23 -20.65 23.34
CA ASN A 357 0.39 -20.12 22.26
C ASN A 357 -0.20 -18.75 22.62
N VAL A 358 -0.57 -18.54 23.88
CA VAL A 358 -1.01 -17.22 24.36
C VAL A 358 0.14 -16.19 24.24
N GLY A 359 1.36 -16.55 24.63
CA GLY A 359 2.53 -15.70 24.50
C GLY A 359 2.82 -15.32 23.04
N LEU A 360 2.76 -16.30 22.13
CA LEU A 360 2.97 -16.08 20.70
C LEU A 360 1.90 -15.14 20.09
N ILE A 361 0.63 -15.26 20.50
CA ILE A 361 -0.45 -14.36 20.09
C ILE A 361 -0.18 -12.92 20.53
N GLU A 362 0.27 -12.72 21.78
CA GLU A 362 0.59 -11.40 22.32
C GLU A 362 1.84 -10.78 21.67
N GLU A 363 2.87 -11.58 21.41
CA GLU A 363 4.09 -11.17 20.70
C GLU A 363 3.74 -10.68 19.29
N TYR A 364 3.00 -11.47 18.51
CA TYR A 364 2.58 -11.09 17.16
C TYR A 364 1.80 -9.78 17.13
N GLN A 365 0.83 -9.62 18.04
CA GLN A 365 0.05 -8.39 18.12
C GLN A 365 0.93 -7.20 18.52
N SER A 366 1.88 -7.41 19.44
CA SER A 366 2.77 -6.35 19.93
C SER A 366 3.77 -5.89 18.87
N ASP A 367 4.34 -6.82 18.10
CA ASP A 367 5.21 -6.52 16.97
C ASP A 367 4.49 -5.67 15.92
N LEU A 368 3.27 -6.06 15.58
CA LEU A 368 2.47 -5.36 14.57
C LEU A 368 2.06 -3.95 15.04
N LEU A 369 1.77 -3.79 16.33
CA LEU A 369 1.55 -2.47 16.95
C LEU A 369 2.83 -1.62 16.95
N ALA A 370 3.99 -2.23 17.22
CA ALA A 370 5.28 -1.53 17.20
C ALA A 370 5.61 -1.04 15.78
N ASP A 371 5.35 -1.86 14.76
CA ASP A 371 5.50 -1.48 13.36
C ASP A 371 4.60 -0.26 13.02
N GLY A 372 3.32 -0.29 13.43
CA GLY A 372 2.37 0.80 13.24
C GLY A 372 2.81 2.12 13.90
N VAL A 373 3.31 2.05 15.13
CA VAL A 373 3.87 3.23 15.84
C VAL A 373 5.14 3.73 15.15
N ARG A 374 6.05 2.83 14.75
CA ARG A 374 7.29 3.21 14.06
C ARG A 374 6.98 3.97 12.77
N MET A 375 6.03 3.49 11.97
CA MET A 375 5.59 4.18 10.76
C MET A 375 4.94 5.53 11.03
N SER A 376 4.16 5.64 12.12
CA SER A 376 3.58 6.94 12.51
C SER A 376 4.64 7.99 12.83
N ASN A 377 5.72 7.58 13.51
CA ASN A 377 6.83 8.48 13.82
C ASN A 377 7.53 8.94 12.54
N TRP A 378 7.78 8.04 11.57
CA TRP A 378 8.36 8.42 10.27
C TRP A 378 7.49 9.41 9.50
N VAL A 379 6.15 9.25 9.53
CA VAL A 379 5.24 10.23 8.91
C VAL A 379 5.29 11.57 9.63
N ILE A 380 5.45 11.60 10.96
CA ILE A 380 5.53 12.84 11.74
C ILE A 380 6.87 13.55 11.51
N GLU A 381 7.96 12.80 11.38
CA GLU A 381 9.31 13.33 11.15
C GLU A 381 9.49 13.90 9.74
N GLU A 382 8.91 13.24 8.72
CA GLU A 382 9.11 13.59 7.30
C GLU A 382 7.91 14.30 6.66
N GLY A 383 6.73 14.15 7.24
CA GLY A 383 5.48 14.69 6.71
C GLY A 383 5.16 16.10 7.20
N GLY A 384 4.23 16.75 6.50
CA GLY A 384 3.66 18.02 6.95
C GLY A 384 2.62 17.82 8.06
N SER A 385 2.36 18.88 8.83
CA SER A 385 1.33 18.91 9.89
C SER A 385 -0.07 18.56 9.41
N SER A 386 -0.33 18.71 8.11
CA SER A 386 -1.58 18.29 7.45
C SER A 386 -1.84 16.78 7.53
N LEU A 387 -0.81 15.95 7.71
CA LEU A 387 -0.95 14.49 7.79
C LEU A 387 -1.23 13.98 9.20
N TYR A 388 -0.99 14.77 10.24
CA TYR A 388 -1.11 14.32 11.64
C TYR A 388 -2.52 13.83 11.97
N GLY A 389 -3.55 14.53 11.49
CA GLY A 389 -4.94 14.11 11.68
C GLY A 389 -5.26 12.75 11.01
N VAL A 390 -4.52 12.36 9.98
CA VAL A 390 -4.68 11.06 9.31
C VAL A 390 -3.82 9.98 9.98
N VAL A 391 -2.67 10.35 10.56
CA VAL A 391 -1.83 9.45 11.37
C VAL A 391 -2.57 9.02 12.63
N TYR A 392 -3.11 9.97 13.39
CA TYR A 392 -3.82 9.66 14.62
C TYR A 392 -5.12 8.88 14.38
N GLU A 393 -5.80 9.11 13.27
CA GLU A 393 -6.94 8.29 12.84
C GLU A 393 -6.52 6.83 12.58
N ARG A 394 -5.41 6.61 11.88
CA ARG A 394 -4.87 5.26 11.64
C ARG A 394 -4.41 4.58 12.92
N LEU A 395 -3.73 5.31 13.81
CA LEU A 395 -3.34 4.79 15.13
C LEU A 395 -4.56 4.44 15.99
N LEU A 396 -5.61 5.27 15.95
CA LEU A 396 -6.87 4.97 16.62
C LEU A 396 -7.49 3.68 16.10
N ALA A 397 -7.63 3.54 14.78
CA ALA A 397 -8.15 2.31 14.17
C ALA A 397 -7.32 1.07 14.54
N MET A 398 -5.99 1.21 14.51
CA MET A 398 -5.04 0.17 14.91
C MET A 398 -5.27 -0.29 16.36
N TYR A 399 -5.30 0.65 17.31
CA TYR A 399 -5.53 0.30 18.72
C TYR A 399 -6.94 -0.25 18.98
N ILE A 400 -7.96 0.19 18.24
CA ILE A 400 -9.30 -0.38 18.30
C ILE A 400 -9.29 -1.85 17.85
N CYS A 401 -8.66 -2.16 16.71
CA CYS A 401 -8.55 -3.53 16.21
C CYS A 401 -7.78 -4.45 17.17
N ALA A 402 -6.70 -3.93 17.78
CA ALA A 402 -5.96 -4.64 18.80
C ALA A 402 -6.68 -4.73 20.17
N GLY A 403 -7.76 -3.98 20.36
CA GLY A 403 -8.48 -3.91 21.63
C GLY A 403 -7.69 -3.22 22.74
N ARG A 404 -6.82 -2.24 22.42
CA ARG A 404 -5.99 -1.51 23.40
C ARG A 404 -6.66 -0.18 23.78
N GLY A 405 -7.51 -0.22 24.82
CA GLY A 405 -8.42 0.87 25.17
C GLY A 405 -7.73 2.17 25.56
N LEU A 406 -6.75 2.10 26.47
CA LEU A 406 -6.01 3.28 26.94
C LEU A 406 -5.27 4.00 25.80
N GLN A 407 -4.64 3.24 24.91
CA GLN A 407 -3.92 3.80 23.76
C GLN A 407 -4.90 4.42 22.76
N ALA A 408 -6.01 3.75 22.46
CA ALA A 408 -7.06 4.29 21.60
C ALA A 408 -7.65 5.59 22.18
N GLU A 409 -7.87 5.64 23.50
CA GLU A 409 -8.35 6.86 24.17
C GLU A 409 -7.37 8.03 23.99
N ARG A 410 -6.06 7.79 24.12
CA ARG A 410 -5.04 8.83 23.86
C ARG A 410 -5.14 9.36 22.44
N GLN A 411 -5.29 8.50 21.43
CA GLN A 411 -5.40 8.94 20.04
C GLN A 411 -6.65 9.79 19.77
N LEU A 412 -7.77 9.52 20.44
CA LEU A 412 -8.97 10.37 20.36
C LEU A 412 -8.72 11.80 20.84
N TRP A 413 -7.82 11.98 21.81
CA TRP A 413 -7.44 13.31 22.32
C TRP A 413 -6.43 14.01 21.42
N GLU A 414 -5.45 13.27 20.90
CA GLU A 414 -4.49 13.80 19.92
C GLU A 414 -5.19 14.28 18.63
N MET A 415 -6.15 13.50 18.10
CA MET A 415 -6.97 13.94 16.95
C MET A 415 -7.69 15.27 17.24
N LYS A 416 -8.27 15.39 18.43
CA LYS A 416 -8.98 16.60 18.85
C LYS A 416 -8.03 17.80 18.96
N LEU A 417 -6.81 17.60 19.48
CA LEU A 417 -5.78 18.64 19.55
C LEU A 417 -5.38 19.13 18.15
N MET A 418 -5.38 18.25 17.17
CA MET A 418 -5.14 18.58 15.76
C MET A 418 -6.36 19.18 15.03
N GLY A 419 -7.43 19.52 15.75
CA GLY A 419 -8.63 20.13 15.17
C GLY A 419 -9.53 19.16 14.39
N LYS A 420 -9.30 17.84 14.51
CA LYS A 420 -10.12 16.81 13.87
C LYS A 420 -10.95 16.09 14.92
N GLU A 421 -12.26 16.29 14.90
CA GLU A 421 -13.16 15.60 15.81
C GLU A 421 -13.50 14.20 15.30
N ALA A 422 -13.38 13.20 16.17
CA ALA A 422 -13.78 11.83 15.88
C ALA A 422 -15.30 11.67 16.01
N ASP A 423 -15.87 10.75 15.22
CA ASP A 423 -17.28 10.43 15.30
C ASP A 423 -17.68 9.86 16.67
N GLN A 424 -18.91 10.14 17.08
CA GLN A 424 -19.49 9.59 18.33
C GLN A 424 -19.37 8.05 18.41
N ASN A 425 -19.50 7.36 17.27
CA ASN A 425 -19.34 5.91 17.19
C ASN A 425 -17.96 5.44 17.63
N LEU A 426 -16.89 6.20 17.33
CA LEU A 426 -15.53 5.86 17.74
C LEU A 426 -15.35 6.00 19.25
N TYR A 427 -15.94 7.05 19.86
CA TYR A 427 -15.97 7.18 21.32
C TYR A 427 -16.70 6.01 21.99
N ASP A 428 -17.86 5.62 21.47
CA ASP A 428 -18.63 4.46 21.97
C ASP A 428 -17.82 3.16 21.89
N ILE A 429 -17.09 2.93 20.79
CA ILE A 429 -16.24 1.74 20.60
C ILE A 429 -15.09 1.74 21.61
N VAL A 430 -14.35 2.85 21.75
CA VAL A 430 -13.24 2.94 22.70
C VAL A 430 -13.73 2.78 24.14
N LEU A 431 -14.89 3.36 24.48
CA LEU A 431 -15.52 3.15 25.78
C LEU A 431 -15.79 1.67 26.06
N ALA A 432 -16.35 0.94 25.10
CA ALA A 432 -16.61 -0.49 25.26
C ALA A 432 -15.32 -1.32 25.43
N ILE A 433 -14.24 -0.95 24.74
CA ILE A 433 -12.92 -1.60 24.89
C ILE A 433 -12.37 -1.34 26.30
N CYS A 434 -12.33 -0.08 26.75
CA CYS A 434 -11.89 0.28 28.11
C CYS A 434 -12.72 -0.44 29.18
N ALA A 435 -14.03 -0.56 28.98
CA ALA A 435 -14.92 -1.30 29.87
C ALA A 435 -14.59 -2.79 29.92
N SER A 436 -14.23 -3.40 28.78
CA SER A 436 -13.80 -4.81 28.74
C SER A 436 -12.47 -5.08 29.44
N GLN A 437 -11.68 -4.03 29.70
CA GLN A 437 -10.39 -4.07 30.40
C GLN A 437 -10.47 -3.54 31.83
N LYS A 438 -11.65 -3.06 32.26
CA LYS A 438 -11.90 -2.41 33.54
C LYS A 438 -11.05 -1.14 33.79
N GLU A 439 -10.83 -0.36 32.74
CA GLU A 439 -10.07 0.90 32.81
C GLU A 439 -10.94 2.05 33.33
N VAL A 440 -11.24 2.03 34.64
CA VAL A 440 -12.23 2.93 35.28
C VAL A 440 -11.95 4.42 35.03
N VAL A 441 -10.68 4.83 35.05
CA VAL A 441 -10.28 6.24 34.85
C VAL A 441 -10.59 6.70 33.42
N ALA A 442 -10.27 5.87 32.41
CA ALA A 442 -10.55 6.17 31.02
C ALA A 442 -12.06 6.19 30.75
N ILE A 443 -12.80 5.23 31.32
CA ILE A 443 -14.26 5.17 31.23
C ILE A 443 -14.90 6.45 31.78
N ALA A 444 -14.45 6.91 32.95
CA ALA A 444 -14.96 8.14 33.55
C ALA A 444 -14.73 9.36 32.65
N ARG A 445 -13.51 9.54 32.13
CA ARG A 445 -13.15 10.64 31.21
C ARG A 445 -14.00 10.64 29.94
N LEU A 446 -14.15 9.48 29.31
CA LEU A 446 -14.97 9.31 28.10
C LEU A 446 -16.44 9.64 28.39
N LEU A 447 -16.99 9.14 29.50
CA LEU A 447 -18.37 9.41 29.89
C LEU A 447 -18.62 10.90 30.16
N THR A 448 -17.73 11.59 30.88
CA THR A 448 -17.88 13.05 31.15
C THR A 448 -17.95 13.86 29.87
N ARG A 449 -17.20 13.49 28.83
CA ARG A 449 -17.28 14.16 27.53
C ARG A 449 -18.66 13.97 26.88
N MET A 450 -19.28 12.82 27.09
CA MET A 450 -20.53 12.41 26.46
C MET A 450 -21.79 12.87 27.22
N GLU A 451 -21.64 13.57 28.35
CA GLU A 451 -22.75 13.98 29.22
C GLU A 451 -23.72 15.00 28.60
N VAL A 452 -23.27 15.77 27.60
CA VAL A 452 -24.05 16.83 26.92
C VAL A 452 -24.94 16.28 25.81
N THR A 453 -25.00 14.96 25.62
CA THR A 453 -25.72 14.34 24.51
C THR A 453 -27.19 14.05 24.83
N SER A 454 -28.02 13.91 23.77
CA SER A 454 -29.45 13.56 23.88
C SER A 454 -29.69 12.25 24.64
N LEU A 455 -30.93 12.02 25.11
CA LEU A 455 -31.30 10.78 25.83
C LEU A 455 -31.06 9.51 24.99
N LEU A 456 -31.30 9.59 23.68
CA LEU A 456 -31.10 8.47 22.74
C LEU A 456 -29.60 8.12 22.60
N SER A 457 -28.74 9.12 22.48
CA SER A 457 -27.29 8.92 22.48
C SER A 457 -26.80 8.35 23.80
N LYS A 458 -27.33 8.81 24.94
CA LYS A 458 -27.01 8.25 26.26
C LYS A 458 -27.39 6.76 26.36
N LYS A 459 -28.56 6.36 25.84
CA LYS A 459 -28.95 4.94 25.76
C LYS A 459 -27.91 4.13 24.98
N LYS A 460 -27.53 4.62 23.79
CA LYS A 460 -26.56 3.94 22.93
C LYS A 460 -25.20 3.79 23.63
N THR A 461 -24.67 4.86 24.23
CA THR A 461 -23.40 4.83 24.95
C THR A 461 -23.42 3.87 26.14
N LEU A 462 -24.51 3.86 26.94
CA LEU A 462 -24.65 2.91 28.05
C LEU A 462 -24.79 1.46 27.56
N SER A 463 -25.44 1.21 26.43
CA SER A 463 -25.47 -0.12 25.80
C SER A 463 -24.08 -0.60 25.36
N TRP A 464 -23.24 0.29 24.80
CA TRP A 464 -21.85 -0.04 24.47
C TRP A 464 -21.00 -0.32 25.71
N LEU A 465 -21.11 0.52 26.75
CA LEU A 465 -20.47 0.32 28.04
C LEU A 465 -20.85 -1.04 28.64
N LEU A 466 -22.14 -1.36 28.65
CA LEU A 466 -22.69 -2.62 29.15
C LEU A 466 -22.13 -3.83 28.40
N ARG A 467 -22.16 -3.80 27.06
CA ARG A 467 -21.59 -4.87 26.22
C ARG A 467 -20.09 -5.02 26.40
N GLY A 468 -19.38 -3.91 26.64
CA GLY A 468 -17.96 -3.91 27.01
C GLY A 468 -17.70 -4.67 28.31
N TYR A 469 -18.41 -4.35 29.39
CA TYR A 469 -18.29 -5.07 30.67
C TYR A 469 -18.68 -6.55 30.56
N ILE A 470 -19.74 -6.87 29.81
CA ILE A 470 -20.13 -8.27 29.54
C ILE A 470 -18.99 -9.02 28.83
N LYS A 471 -18.37 -8.40 27.82
CA LYS A 471 -17.25 -8.99 27.07
C LYS A 471 -16.02 -9.22 27.93
N GLY A 472 -15.70 -8.30 28.85
CA GLY A 472 -14.62 -8.44 29.83
C GLY A 472 -14.95 -9.37 31.01
N GLY A 473 -16.18 -9.86 31.12
CA GLY A 473 -16.63 -10.68 32.24
C GLY A 473 -16.81 -9.91 33.55
N HIS A 474 -16.88 -8.58 33.49
CA HIS A 474 -17.08 -7.66 34.63
C HIS A 474 -18.58 -7.51 34.93
N PHE A 475 -19.22 -8.61 35.33
CA PHE A 475 -20.69 -8.66 35.46
C PHE A 475 -21.28 -7.80 36.57
N CYS A 476 -20.51 -7.44 37.60
CA CYS A 476 -20.98 -6.52 38.64
C CYS A 476 -21.13 -5.10 38.09
N ASP A 477 -20.08 -4.58 37.44
CA ASP A 477 -20.09 -3.26 36.78
C ASP A 477 -21.16 -3.21 35.66
N ALA A 478 -21.38 -4.35 34.97
CA ALA A 478 -22.48 -4.50 34.01
C ALA A 478 -23.86 -4.38 34.67
N ALA A 479 -24.07 -4.98 35.85
CA ALA A 479 -25.32 -4.87 36.59
C ALA A 479 -25.59 -3.45 37.06
N GLU A 480 -24.57 -2.76 37.58
CA GLU A 480 -24.66 -1.33 37.94
C GLU A 480 -25.01 -0.46 36.73
N THR A 481 -24.47 -0.78 35.56
CA THR A 481 -24.81 -0.09 34.30
C THR A 481 -26.28 -0.31 33.94
N VAL A 482 -26.82 -1.52 34.10
CA VAL A 482 -28.24 -1.81 33.91
C VAL A 482 -29.10 -1.00 34.88
N GLU A 483 -28.74 -0.97 36.17
CA GLU A 483 -29.47 -0.17 37.16
C GLU A 483 -29.46 1.32 36.81
N LYS A 484 -28.30 1.86 36.38
CA LYS A 484 -28.18 3.23 35.90
C LYS A 484 -29.10 3.51 34.71
N MET A 485 -29.20 2.58 33.75
CA MET A 485 -30.12 2.71 32.62
C MET A 485 -31.58 2.76 33.11
N LEU A 486 -31.99 1.86 34.00
CA LEU A 486 -33.35 1.83 34.55
C LEU A 486 -33.71 3.12 35.31
N ASN A 487 -32.78 3.63 36.12
CA ASN A 487 -32.95 4.88 36.87
C ASN A 487 -33.10 6.10 35.94
N MET A 488 -32.55 6.04 34.73
CA MET A 488 -32.71 7.06 33.69
C MET A 488 -33.97 6.85 32.82
N GLY A 489 -34.80 5.86 33.13
CA GLY A 489 -35.97 5.49 32.32
C GLY A 489 -35.59 4.81 30.99
N LEU A 490 -34.38 4.28 30.87
CA LEU A 490 -33.87 3.61 29.68
C LEU A 490 -33.95 2.09 29.83
N CYS A 491 -34.59 1.42 28.87
CA CYS A 491 -34.67 -0.03 28.86
C CYS A 491 -33.45 -0.67 28.18
N PRO A 492 -32.66 -1.50 28.89
CA PRO A 492 -31.61 -2.30 28.26
C PRO A 492 -32.18 -3.44 27.41
N ASP A 493 -31.42 -3.85 26.40
CA ASP A 493 -31.84 -4.91 25.48
C ASP A 493 -31.97 -6.26 26.20
N PHE A 494 -32.88 -7.11 25.73
CA PHE A 494 -33.14 -8.42 26.35
C PHE A 494 -31.88 -9.30 26.41
N LEU A 495 -31.12 -9.36 25.30
CA LEU A 495 -29.90 -10.16 25.22
C LEU A 495 -28.84 -9.67 26.22
N ASP A 496 -28.70 -8.35 26.39
CA ASP A 496 -27.75 -7.77 27.34
C ASP A 496 -28.14 -8.11 28.78
N ARG A 497 -29.44 -7.98 29.13
CA ARG A 497 -29.96 -8.37 30.45
C ARG A 497 -29.74 -9.86 30.74
N ALA A 498 -30.05 -10.72 29.77
CA ALA A 498 -29.87 -12.16 29.90
C ALA A 498 -28.40 -12.53 30.10
N ALA A 499 -27.48 -11.89 29.36
CA ALA A 499 -26.05 -12.12 29.48
C ALA A 499 -25.51 -11.71 30.87
N VAL A 500 -25.95 -10.57 31.42
CA VAL A 500 -25.56 -10.14 32.78
C VAL A 500 -26.05 -11.14 33.82
N LEU A 501 -27.33 -11.53 33.78
CA LEU A 501 -27.90 -12.50 34.72
C LEU A 501 -27.20 -13.85 34.65
N GLN A 502 -26.91 -14.35 33.44
CA GLN A 502 -26.19 -15.60 33.25
C GLN A 502 -24.75 -15.51 33.80
N GLY A 503 -24.07 -14.39 33.55
CA GLY A 503 -22.72 -14.14 34.04
C GLY A 503 -22.65 -14.06 35.58
N LEU A 504 -23.55 -13.31 36.20
CA LEU A 504 -23.68 -13.24 37.66
C LEU A 504 -24.00 -14.61 38.27
N ARG A 505 -24.91 -15.38 37.66
CA ARG A 505 -25.24 -16.74 38.12
C ARG A 505 -24.02 -17.66 38.14
N LYS A 506 -23.17 -17.62 37.11
CA LYS A 506 -21.91 -18.39 37.08
C LYS A 506 -20.95 -17.94 38.19
N ARG A 507 -20.85 -16.63 38.46
CA ARG A 507 -20.02 -16.10 39.56
C ARG A 507 -20.52 -16.48 40.95
N ILE A 508 -21.83 -16.60 41.16
CA ILE A 508 -22.39 -17.07 42.44
C ILE A 508 -21.88 -18.47 42.78
N GLN A 509 -21.77 -19.35 41.77
CA GLN A 509 -21.24 -20.71 41.96
C GLN A 509 -19.77 -20.74 42.38
N GLN A 510 -19.01 -19.65 42.11
CA GLN A 510 -17.57 -19.56 42.34
C GLN A 510 -17.18 -18.69 43.54
N SER A 511 -17.87 -17.55 43.74
CA SER A 511 -17.43 -16.46 44.64
C SER A 511 -18.47 -16.03 45.68
N GLY A 512 -19.70 -16.58 45.65
CA GLY A 512 -20.70 -16.41 46.70
C GLY A 512 -21.39 -15.04 46.81
N ASN A 513 -21.12 -14.06 45.95
CA ASN A 513 -21.85 -12.78 45.98
C ASN A 513 -23.23 -12.89 45.29
N VAL A 514 -24.24 -13.21 46.08
CA VAL A 514 -25.64 -13.39 45.66
C VAL A 514 -26.41 -12.07 45.60
N GLU A 515 -25.98 -11.06 46.35
CA GLU A 515 -26.76 -9.84 46.57
C GLU A 515 -26.94 -9.03 45.28
N THR A 516 -25.87 -8.85 44.51
CA THR A 516 -25.93 -8.13 43.22
C THR A 516 -26.92 -8.79 42.25
N TYR A 517 -27.00 -10.13 42.25
CA TYR A 517 -27.96 -10.85 41.41
C TYR A 517 -29.40 -10.64 41.87
N LEU A 518 -29.66 -10.74 43.18
CA LEU A 518 -31.00 -10.54 43.74
C LEU A 518 -31.49 -9.11 43.53
N ASN A 519 -30.62 -8.11 43.76
CA ASN A 519 -30.94 -6.71 43.55
C ASN A 519 -31.30 -6.44 42.08
N LEU A 520 -30.49 -6.98 41.16
CA LEU A 520 -30.75 -6.84 39.73
C LEU A 520 -32.07 -7.49 39.31
N CYS A 521 -32.38 -8.71 39.78
CA CYS A 521 -33.67 -9.36 39.54
C CYS A 521 -34.84 -8.52 40.04
N LYS A 522 -34.73 -7.98 41.27
CA LYS A 522 -35.76 -7.12 41.84
C LYS A 522 -35.97 -5.86 41.01
N ASN A 523 -34.89 -5.19 40.61
CA ASN A 523 -34.94 -3.97 39.82
C ASN A 523 -35.55 -4.21 38.42
N LEU A 524 -35.21 -5.34 37.79
CA LEU A 524 -35.82 -5.74 36.51
C LEU A 524 -37.30 -6.13 36.66
N SER A 525 -37.69 -6.79 37.76
CA SER A 525 -39.08 -7.14 38.07
C SER A 525 -39.92 -5.89 38.30
N ASN A 526 -39.41 -4.93 39.09
CA ASN A 526 -40.05 -3.63 39.32
C ASN A 526 -40.23 -2.82 38.03
N ALA A 527 -39.32 -2.97 37.07
CA ALA A 527 -39.42 -2.36 35.74
C ALA A 527 -40.31 -3.14 34.76
N SER A 528 -40.99 -4.21 35.19
CA SER A 528 -41.79 -5.12 34.35
C SER A 528 -41.01 -5.73 33.18
N LEU A 529 -39.69 -5.85 33.34
CA LEU A 529 -38.78 -6.34 32.31
C LEU A 529 -38.54 -7.86 32.40
N ILE A 530 -38.82 -8.45 33.55
CA ILE A 530 -38.85 -9.90 33.80
C ILE A 530 -40.09 -10.23 34.64
N GLY A 531 -40.58 -11.47 34.53
CA GLY A 531 -41.63 -11.97 35.42
C GLY A 531 -41.13 -12.24 36.84
N PRO A 532 -42.03 -12.56 37.79
CA PRO A 532 -41.66 -12.94 39.14
C PRO A 532 -40.67 -14.11 39.14
N CYS A 533 -39.56 -13.97 39.85
CA CYS A 533 -38.43 -14.90 39.79
C CYS A 533 -38.32 -15.71 41.09
N LEU A 534 -38.34 -17.04 40.97
CA LEU A 534 -37.99 -17.94 42.07
C LEU A 534 -36.49 -18.23 42.03
N VAL A 535 -35.76 -17.74 43.03
CA VAL A 535 -34.33 -17.98 43.17
C VAL A 535 -34.11 -19.16 44.09
N TYR A 536 -33.56 -20.24 43.53
CA TYR A 536 -33.13 -21.43 44.27
C TYR A 536 -31.64 -21.35 44.56
N LEU A 537 -31.29 -21.22 45.84
CA LEU A 537 -29.91 -21.17 46.31
C LEU A 537 -29.61 -22.45 47.09
N TYR A 538 -28.68 -23.25 46.59
CA TYR A 538 -28.18 -24.42 47.29
C TYR A 538 -26.87 -24.10 48.00
N ILE A 539 -26.89 -24.11 49.33
CA ILE A 539 -25.70 -23.87 50.15
C ILE A 539 -25.07 -25.22 50.48
N LYS A 540 -24.07 -25.62 49.68
CA LYS A 540 -23.35 -26.90 49.82
C LYS A 540 -22.88 -27.16 51.25
N LYS A 541 -22.33 -26.15 51.93
CA LYS A 541 -21.79 -26.26 53.30
C LYS A 541 -22.81 -26.79 54.32
N TYR A 542 -24.08 -26.42 54.16
CA TYR A 542 -25.15 -26.77 55.09
C TYR A 542 -26.17 -27.75 54.50
N LYS A 543 -25.94 -28.25 53.27
CA LYS A 543 -26.90 -29.04 52.48
C LYS A 543 -28.30 -28.42 52.45
N LEU A 544 -28.39 -27.09 52.47
CA LEU A 544 -29.64 -26.34 52.61
C LEU A 544 -30.08 -25.74 51.27
N TRP A 545 -31.38 -25.83 50.98
CA TRP A 545 -32.02 -25.11 49.89
C TRP A 545 -32.75 -23.88 50.43
N VAL A 546 -32.42 -22.70 49.90
CA VAL A 546 -33.15 -21.47 50.15
C VAL A 546 -33.92 -21.12 48.90
N VAL A 547 -35.24 -21.00 49.02
CA VAL A 547 -36.13 -20.54 47.96
C VAL A 547 -36.59 -19.14 48.31
N LYS A 548 -36.29 -18.16 47.46
CA LYS A 548 -36.72 -16.77 47.64
C LYS A 548 -37.47 -16.31 46.39
N MET A 549 -38.68 -15.79 46.58
CA MET A 549 -39.41 -15.10 45.52
C MET A 549 -38.91 -13.65 45.44
N VAL A 550 -38.63 -13.17 44.23
CA VAL A 550 -38.15 -11.81 43.93
C VAL A 550 -39.03 -11.16 42.88
#